data_AF-A0ABD1U158-F1
#
_entry.id   AF-A0ABD1U158-F1
#
_cell.length_a   1.000
_cell.length_b   1.000
_cell.length_c   1.000
_cell.angle_alpha   90.00
_cell.angle_beta   90.00
_cell.angle_gamma   90.00
#
_symmetry.space_group_name_H-M   'P 1'
#
loop_
_entity.id
_entity.type
_entity.pdbx_description
1 polymer ?
#
loop_
_entity_poly.entity_id
_entity_poly.type
_entity_poly.pdbx_seq_one_letter_code
_entity_poly.pdbx_strand_id
1 'polypeptide(L)'
;MPRVKVAAKRSRSERPPSSSSSEEEDPHTKQIDRCPILIGKNVDLASFTFDAPSFNLENLFVGMGWVPILTLNDKVYPTLVKEFYTKMKFSPGLSITCLLRNKRIKITHELIRTILHLEDGGVRLYTTKTIPHTDDYDPITACCHVTDKNFEAAVRLSSNQLTLPCRVLHNIIAHIIIPRNGHLDEVNHYDVFLLDSILRGRKLYFSYIMMQHMSCVLSGTRPKALSYGMIFTKIFQHFEFSFRDLVAILPKATDTINVLTLKRMKIFKENGQWVAKSKGFDDESGLSTLPFEGEDMDEDASPPSPPRPRSHRPLSSTFGVNEDQFNLLSGRIDSLKSTVDGMQLAVNDLHNTATTIQATVDGIQATVGGLQSSVDGITSKLHALHSYLGTGFPPPPPPEI
;
A
#
# COMPACT_ATOMS: atom_id res chain seq x y z
N MET A 1 3.80 -33.23 64.83
CA MET A 1 3.40 -34.49 64.17
C MET A 1 1.87 -34.56 64.15
N PRO A 2 1.24 -34.77 62.99
CA PRO A 2 -0.08 -34.23 62.67
C PRO A 2 -1.21 -35.29 62.70
N ARG A 3 -2.44 -34.87 63.02
CA ARG A 3 -3.65 -35.68 62.88
C ARG A 3 -4.25 -35.49 61.48
N VAL A 4 -4.22 -36.57 60.72
CA VAL A 4 -4.86 -36.78 59.41
C VAL A 4 -6.38 -36.52 59.51
N LYS A 5 -6.93 -35.78 58.54
CA LYS A 5 -8.37 -35.84 58.22
C LYS A 5 -8.56 -36.04 56.72
N VAL A 6 -9.24 -37.14 56.43
CA VAL A 6 -9.56 -37.71 55.12
C VAL A 6 -10.71 -36.91 54.49
N ALA A 7 -10.56 -36.58 53.21
CA ALA A 7 -11.56 -35.88 52.40
C ALA A 7 -12.71 -36.82 52.01
N ALA A 8 -13.95 -36.39 52.26
CA ALA A 8 -15.17 -37.08 51.86
C ALA A 8 -15.58 -36.66 50.43
N LYS A 9 -15.83 -37.68 49.60
CA LYS A 9 -16.25 -37.60 48.20
C LYS A 9 -17.76 -37.35 48.14
N ARG A 10 -18.24 -36.33 47.41
CA ARG A 10 -19.65 -36.19 47.01
C ARG A 10 -19.78 -35.92 45.52
N SER A 11 -20.82 -36.52 44.97
CA SER A 11 -21.09 -36.93 43.61
C SER A 11 -21.39 -35.81 42.62
N ARG A 12 -20.97 -36.05 41.37
CA ARG A 12 -21.16 -35.25 40.15
C ARG A 12 -22.65 -35.21 39.77
N SER A 13 -23.23 -34.01 39.75
CA SER A 13 -24.51 -33.72 39.09
C SER A 13 -24.21 -33.34 37.63
N GLU A 14 -24.77 -34.09 36.69
CA GLU A 14 -24.75 -33.77 35.26
C GLU A 14 -25.70 -32.60 34.98
N ARG A 15 -25.23 -31.63 34.17
CA ARG A 15 -26.03 -30.60 33.50
C ARG A 15 -25.74 -30.64 32.00
N PRO A 16 -26.73 -30.30 31.14
CA PRO A 16 -26.76 -30.65 29.72
C PRO A 16 -25.80 -29.77 28.88
N PRO A 17 -25.44 -30.18 27.65
CA PRO A 17 -24.52 -29.42 26.82
C PRO A 17 -25.20 -28.14 26.32
N SER A 18 -24.70 -26.99 26.76
CA SER A 18 -24.97 -25.71 26.11
C SER A 18 -24.23 -25.71 24.78
N SER A 19 -24.98 -25.75 23.68
CA SER A 19 -24.48 -25.48 22.33
C SER A 19 -24.08 -24.01 22.22
N SER A 20 -22.87 -23.68 22.65
CA SER A 20 -22.19 -22.48 22.15
C SER A 20 -21.40 -22.91 20.92
N SER A 21 -21.99 -22.71 19.74
CA SER A 21 -21.21 -22.57 18.52
C SER A 21 -20.38 -21.28 18.67
N SER A 22 -19.23 -21.39 19.32
CA SER A 22 -18.15 -20.43 19.12
C SER A 22 -17.72 -20.63 17.68
N GLU A 23 -18.29 -19.85 16.77
CA GLU A 23 -17.69 -19.62 15.47
C GLU A 23 -16.26 -19.19 15.76
N GLU A 24 -15.28 -20.04 15.44
CA GLU A 24 -13.88 -19.67 15.48
C GLU A 24 -13.68 -18.55 14.46
N GLU A 25 -13.80 -17.30 14.94
CA GLU A 25 -13.53 -16.12 14.14
C GLU A 25 -12.11 -16.21 13.56
N ASP A 26 -12.04 -16.25 12.23
CA ASP A 26 -10.82 -16.29 11.43
C ASP A 26 -9.80 -15.24 11.92
N PRO A 27 -8.55 -15.62 12.21
CA PRO A 27 -7.47 -14.71 12.59
C PRO A 27 -7.35 -13.46 11.71
N HIS A 28 -7.67 -13.57 10.41
CA HIS A 28 -7.66 -12.46 9.47
C HIS A 28 -8.74 -11.41 9.77
N THR A 29 -9.93 -11.83 10.20
CA THR A 29 -11.07 -10.96 10.55
C THR A 29 -10.75 -10.11 11.78
N LYS A 30 -10.22 -10.74 12.84
CA LYS A 30 -9.82 -10.05 14.08
C LYS A 30 -8.74 -8.99 13.85
N GLN A 31 -7.91 -9.19 12.85
CA GLN A 31 -6.82 -8.28 12.53
C GLN A 31 -7.32 -7.02 11.80
N ILE A 32 -8.25 -7.16 10.87
CA ILE A 32 -8.87 -6.03 10.16
C ILE A 32 -9.72 -5.19 11.11
N ASP A 33 -10.41 -5.82 12.05
CA ASP A 33 -11.24 -5.09 13.03
C ASP A 33 -10.42 -4.18 13.94
N ARG A 34 -9.17 -4.52 14.23
CA ARG A 34 -8.25 -3.67 15.01
C ARG A 34 -7.49 -2.65 14.15
N CYS A 35 -7.61 -2.75 12.83
CA CYS A 35 -6.89 -1.88 11.89
C CYS A 35 -7.55 -0.49 11.83
N PRO A 36 -6.78 0.61 11.97
CA PRO A 36 -7.31 1.95 11.84
C PRO A 36 -7.71 2.23 10.39
N ILE A 37 -8.75 3.04 10.20
CA ILE A 37 -9.19 3.47 8.87
C ILE A 37 -8.61 4.85 8.60
N LEU A 38 -7.93 4.99 7.47
CA LEU A 38 -7.56 6.29 6.93
C LEU A 38 -8.83 6.92 6.35
N ILE A 39 -9.41 7.86 7.10
CA ILE A 39 -10.58 8.65 6.67
C ILE A 39 -10.30 9.26 5.28
N GLY A 40 -9.07 9.75 5.10
CA GLY A 40 -8.61 10.44 3.89
C GLY A 40 -8.48 11.93 4.15
N LYS A 41 -7.82 12.64 3.23
CA LYS A 41 -7.73 14.10 3.25
C LYS A 41 -8.38 14.68 2.00
N ASN A 42 -8.72 15.96 2.07
CA ASN A 42 -9.14 16.75 0.91
C ASN A 42 -8.22 17.95 0.71
N VAL A 43 -8.33 18.64 -0.42
CA VAL A 43 -7.50 19.79 -0.78
C VAL A 43 -8.38 21.01 -0.98
N ASP A 44 -8.05 22.09 -0.29
CA ASP A 44 -8.61 23.41 -0.56
C ASP A 44 -7.83 24.06 -1.72
N LEU A 45 -8.20 23.70 -2.96
CA LEU A 45 -7.51 24.14 -4.17
C LEU A 45 -7.45 25.67 -4.29
N ALA A 46 -8.49 26.39 -3.86
CA ALA A 46 -8.54 27.85 -3.89
C ALA A 46 -7.48 28.50 -3.00
N SER A 47 -7.10 27.84 -1.91
CA SER A 47 -6.04 28.32 -1.01
C SER A 47 -4.62 28.19 -1.59
N PHE A 48 -4.45 27.42 -2.68
CA PHE A 48 -3.17 27.15 -3.34
C PHE A 48 -3.00 27.89 -4.67
N THR A 49 -3.66 29.03 -4.88
CA THR A 49 -3.30 29.91 -6.00
C THR A 49 -1.89 30.46 -5.75
N PHE A 50 -0.87 29.77 -6.27
CA PHE A 50 0.50 30.25 -6.24
C PHE A 50 0.57 31.46 -7.17
N ASP A 51 0.92 32.64 -6.65
CA ASP A 51 1.18 33.85 -7.44
C ASP A 51 2.40 33.71 -8.39
N ALA A 52 3.00 32.52 -8.42
CA ALA A 52 4.05 32.15 -9.36
C ALA A 52 3.44 31.36 -10.53
N PRO A 53 3.67 31.77 -11.80
CA PRO A 53 3.14 31.07 -12.98
C PRO A 53 3.63 29.62 -13.13
N SER A 54 4.64 29.20 -12.36
CA SER A 54 5.30 27.90 -12.49
C SER A 54 4.64 26.74 -11.72
N PHE A 55 3.72 27.00 -10.79
CA PHE A 55 3.14 25.92 -9.99
C PHE A 55 1.67 26.15 -9.64
N ASN A 56 0.77 25.95 -10.60
CA ASN A 56 -0.67 25.96 -10.33
C ASN A 56 -1.16 24.52 -10.07
N LEU A 57 -1.40 24.22 -8.80
CA LEU A 57 -1.85 22.90 -8.34
C LEU A 57 -3.18 22.47 -8.99
N GLU A 58 -4.11 23.42 -9.13
CA GLU A 58 -5.41 23.18 -9.74
C GLU A 58 -5.25 22.75 -11.20
N ASN A 59 -4.46 23.48 -11.99
CA ASN A 59 -4.22 23.15 -13.40
C ASN A 59 -3.59 21.76 -13.58
N LEU A 60 -2.65 21.37 -12.70
CA LEU A 60 -2.07 20.02 -12.74
C LEU A 60 -3.15 18.95 -12.58
N PHE A 61 -4.03 19.09 -11.59
CA PHE A 61 -5.04 18.07 -11.30
C PHE A 61 -6.29 18.15 -12.19
N VAL A 62 -6.63 19.32 -12.73
CA VAL A 62 -7.55 19.46 -13.85
C VAL A 62 -6.98 18.69 -15.05
N GLY A 63 -5.71 18.93 -15.38
CA GLY A 63 -4.98 18.21 -16.41
C GLY A 63 -4.91 16.71 -16.18
N MET A 64 -4.98 16.22 -14.94
CA MET A 64 -5.07 14.80 -14.61
C MET A 64 -6.50 14.25 -14.58
N GLY A 65 -7.53 15.10 -14.46
CA GLY A 65 -8.91 14.68 -14.22
C GLY A 65 -9.16 14.16 -12.80
N TRP A 66 -8.35 14.61 -11.82
CA TRP A 66 -8.35 14.12 -10.43
C TRP A 66 -8.97 15.11 -9.44
N VAL A 67 -9.46 16.26 -9.89
CA VAL A 67 -10.15 17.23 -9.02
C VAL A 67 -11.24 16.59 -8.16
N PRO A 68 -12.13 15.71 -8.68
CA PRO A 68 -13.21 15.12 -7.88
C PRO A 68 -12.74 14.34 -6.65
N ILE A 69 -11.58 13.69 -6.72
CA ILE A 69 -11.03 12.93 -5.59
C ILE A 69 -10.28 13.81 -4.60
N LEU A 70 -9.74 14.94 -5.04
CA LEU A 70 -9.05 15.89 -4.16
C LEU A 70 -10.03 16.74 -3.36
N THR A 71 -11.20 17.06 -3.90
CA THR A 71 -12.21 17.88 -3.22
C THR A 71 -13.23 17.06 -2.44
N LEU A 72 -13.08 15.73 -2.39
CA LEU A 72 -14.01 14.83 -1.73
C LEU A 72 -14.10 15.12 -0.23
N ASN A 73 -15.30 15.33 0.30
CA ASN A 73 -15.52 15.63 1.71
C ASN A 73 -16.78 14.90 2.22
N ASP A 74 -16.77 13.58 2.13
CA ASP A 74 -17.87 12.73 2.58
C ASP A 74 -17.63 12.16 3.98
N LYS A 75 -18.71 11.79 4.66
CA LYS A 75 -18.64 11.01 5.90
C LYS A 75 -18.09 9.62 5.61
N VAL A 76 -17.41 9.00 6.57
CA VAL A 76 -16.90 7.62 6.47
C VAL A 76 -17.74 6.72 7.37
N TYR A 77 -18.04 5.51 6.91
CA TYR A 77 -18.79 4.49 7.67
C TYR A 77 -17.88 3.30 8.01
N PRO A 78 -17.18 3.34 9.17
CA PRO A 78 -16.14 2.37 9.52
C PRO A 78 -16.58 0.91 9.45
N THR A 79 -17.80 0.61 9.91
CA THR A 79 -18.35 -0.74 9.93
C THR A 79 -18.41 -1.34 8.52
N LEU A 80 -18.90 -0.59 7.53
CA LEU A 80 -18.97 -1.06 6.15
C LEU A 80 -17.60 -1.18 5.50
N VAL A 81 -16.69 -0.24 5.80
CA VAL A 81 -15.31 -0.30 5.27
C VAL A 81 -14.59 -1.54 5.79
N LYS A 82 -14.66 -1.82 7.10
CA LYS A 82 -14.05 -3.01 7.70
C LYS A 82 -14.67 -4.31 7.17
N GLU A 83 -16.00 -4.37 7.07
CA GLU A 83 -16.69 -5.51 6.49
C GLU A 83 -16.26 -5.74 5.04
N PHE A 84 -16.06 -4.66 4.27
CA PHE A 84 -15.60 -4.74 2.88
C PHE A 84 -14.20 -5.32 2.80
N TYR A 85 -13.23 -4.77 3.54
CA TYR A 85 -11.85 -5.26 3.53
C TYR A 85 -11.73 -6.70 4.04
N THR A 86 -12.61 -7.12 4.96
CA THR A 86 -12.64 -8.50 5.46
C THR A 86 -13.12 -9.48 4.40
N LYS A 87 -14.12 -9.10 3.60
CA LYS A 87 -14.82 -10.02 2.68
C LYS A 87 -14.42 -9.86 1.22
N MET A 88 -13.62 -8.84 0.87
CA MET A 88 -13.21 -8.60 -0.50
C MET A 88 -12.30 -9.72 -1.03
N LYS A 89 -12.52 -10.09 -2.29
CA LYS A 89 -11.68 -11.03 -3.02
C LYS A 89 -11.20 -10.39 -4.32
N PHE A 90 -9.88 -10.28 -4.45
CA PHE A 90 -9.26 -9.75 -5.66
C PHE A 90 -9.17 -10.87 -6.70
N SER A 91 -9.77 -10.64 -7.86
CA SER A 91 -9.75 -11.58 -8.98
C SER A 91 -8.64 -11.21 -9.98
N PRO A 92 -8.02 -12.19 -10.67
CA PRO A 92 -6.95 -11.93 -11.65
C PRO A 92 -7.35 -10.95 -12.76
N GLY A 93 -8.64 -10.87 -13.10
CA GLY A 93 -9.20 -9.92 -14.07
C GLY A 93 -9.39 -8.49 -13.55
N LEU A 94 -8.57 -8.01 -12.61
CA LEU A 94 -8.61 -6.65 -12.05
C LEU A 94 -10.00 -6.24 -11.53
N SER A 95 -10.69 -7.18 -10.90
CA SER A 95 -12.00 -6.93 -10.28
C SER A 95 -12.02 -7.40 -8.83
N ILE A 96 -12.73 -6.66 -8.00
CA ILE A 96 -12.94 -6.99 -6.59
C ILE A 96 -14.38 -7.45 -6.45
N THR A 97 -14.59 -8.62 -5.85
CA THR A 97 -15.93 -9.11 -5.49
C THR A 97 -16.06 -9.13 -3.98
N CYS A 98 -17.23 -8.75 -3.47
CA CYS A 98 -17.49 -8.71 -2.03
C CYS A 98 -18.96 -9.02 -1.74
N LEU A 99 -19.23 -9.78 -0.68
CA LEU A 99 -20.57 -10.03 -0.16
C LEU A 99 -20.79 -9.16 1.09
N LEU A 100 -21.41 -8.01 0.92
CA LEU A 100 -21.70 -7.06 2.01
C LEU A 100 -23.18 -7.10 2.35
N ARG A 101 -23.52 -7.32 3.63
CA ARG A 101 -24.92 -7.35 4.09
C ARG A 101 -25.86 -8.15 3.17
N ASN A 102 -25.43 -9.33 2.74
CA ASN A 102 -26.12 -10.23 1.80
C ASN A 102 -26.28 -9.72 0.35
N LYS A 103 -25.64 -8.61 -0.01
CA LYS A 103 -25.57 -8.08 -1.38
C LYS A 103 -24.19 -8.38 -1.99
N ARG A 104 -24.15 -9.11 -3.10
CA ARG A 104 -22.92 -9.31 -3.87
C ARG A 104 -22.65 -8.07 -4.70
N ILE A 105 -21.50 -7.44 -4.48
CA ILE A 105 -21.03 -6.32 -5.28
C ILE A 105 -19.76 -6.71 -6.04
N LYS A 106 -19.62 -6.16 -7.25
CA LYS A 106 -18.43 -6.30 -8.09
C LYS A 106 -17.92 -4.90 -8.40
N ILE A 107 -16.67 -4.64 -8.05
CA ILE A 107 -15.99 -3.37 -8.27
C ILE A 107 -14.91 -3.58 -9.32
N THR A 108 -14.95 -2.76 -10.37
CA THR A 108 -13.95 -2.68 -11.43
C THR A 108 -13.39 -1.25 -11.50
N HIS A 109 -12.26 -1.08 -12.17
CA HIS A 109 -11.67 0.25 -12.34
C HIS A 109 -12.60 1.18 -13.15
N GLU A 110 -13.41 0.64 -14.06
CA GLU A 110 -14.44 1.36 -14.82
C GLU A 110 -15.58 1.83 -13.90
N LEU A 111 -16.04 0.97 -12.98
CA LEU A 111 -17.09 1.35 -12.04
C LEU A 111 -16.64 2.48 -11.12
N ILE A 112 -15.43 2.37 -10.55
CA ILE A 112 -14.87 3.42 -9.68
C ILE A 112 -14.75 4.74 -10.44
N ARG A 113 -14.29 4.68 -11.71
CA ARG A 113 -14.22 5.84 -12.59
C ARG A 113 -15.58 6.52 -12.73
N THR A 114 -16.62 5.76 -13.01
CA THR A 114 -17.99 6.28 -13.14
C THR A 114 -18.51 6.89 -11.84
N ILE A 115 -18.30 6.21 -10.71
CA ILE A 115 -18.76 6.67 -9.38
C ILE A 115 -18.06 7.98 -8.96
N LEU A 116 -16.77 8.12 -9.29
CA LEU A 116 -15.96 9.28 -8.91
C LEU A 116 -15.89 10.37 -10.01
N HIS A 117 -16.61 10.20 -11.12
CA HIS A 117 -16.61 11.12 -12.26
C HIS A 117 -15.21 11.44 -12.80
N LEU A 118 -14.37 10.41 -12.94
CA LEU A 118 -12.99 10.56 -13.40
C LEU A 118 -12.88 10.50 -14.93
N GLU A 119 -11.92 11.23 -15.49
CA GLU A 119 -11.60 11.20 -16.92
C GLU A 119 -10.99 9.85 -17.34
N ASP A 120 -11.07 9.52 -18.64
CA ASP A 120 -10.50 8.29 -19.18
C ASP A 120 -9.06 8.49 -19.66
N GLY A 121 -8.29 7.40 -19.67
CA GLY A 121 -6.96 7.38 -20.30
C GLY A 121 -5.78 7.45 -19.33
N GLY A 122 -4.62 7.07 -19.85
CA GLY A 122 -3.35 7.07 -19.13
C GLY A 122 -2.74 5.69 -18.93
N VAL A 123 -1.67 5.65 -18.13
CA VAL A 123 -0.95 4.40 -17.83
C VAL A 123 -1.61 3.67 -16.66
N ARG A 124 -1.72 2.33 -16.77
CA ARG A 124 -2.17 1.42 -15.71
C ARG A 124 -0.96 0.79 -15.03
N LEU A 125 -0.35 1.51 -14.10
CA LEU A 125 0.87 1.05 -13.41
C LEU A 125 0.74 1.26 -11.91
N TYR A 126 1.11 0.24 -11.14
CA TYR A 126 1.24 0.30 -9.69
C TYR A 126 2.35 -0.66 -9.26
N THR A 127 3.27 -0.18 -8.43
CA THR A 127 4.31 -1.01 -7.81
C THR A 127 4.66 -0.49 -6.42
N THR A 128 5.10 -1.40 -5.54
CA THR A 128 5.54 -1.06 -4.18
C THR A 128 6.99 -1.41 -3.91
N LYS A 129 7.56 -2.39 -4.62
CA LYS A 129 8.90 -2.93 -4.34
C LYS A 129 9.91 -2.69 -5.47
N THR A 130 9.43 -2.42 -6.68
CA THR A 130 10.28 -2.26 -7.86
C THR A 130 10.23 -0.83 -8.36
N ILE A 131 11.24 -0.44 -9.12
CA ILE A 131 11.21 0.82 -9.85
C ILE A 131 10.12 0.69 -10.93
N PRO A 132 9.22 1.67 -11.07
CA PRO A 132 8.21 1.69 -12.13
C PRO A 132 8.87 1.67 -13.51
N HIS A 133 8.29 0.94 -14.46
CA HIS A 133 8.83 0.84 -15.82
C HIS A 133 7.73 1.14 -16.84
N THR A 134 7.96 2.16 -17.67
CA THR A 134 7.17 2.52 -18.85
C THR A 134 8.12 3.04 -19.93
N ASP A 135 7.72 2.97 -21.19
CA ASP A 135 8.57 3.36 -22.33
C ASP A 135 9.03 4.83 -22.25
N ASP A 136 8.25 5.68 -21.56
CA ASP A 136 8.45 7.11 -21.44
C ASP A 136 8.94 7.56 -20.05
N TYR A 137 9.34 6.63 -19.18
CA TYR A 137 9.80 6.94 -17.82
C TYR A 137 11.26 6.54 -17.57
N ASP A 138 12.09 7.55 -17.34
CA ASP A 138 13.45 7.37 -16.82
C ASP A 138 13.51 7.78 -15.34
N PRO A 139 13.80 6.84 -14.41
CA PRO A 139 13.81 7.12 -12.98
C PRO A 139 14.91 8.10 -12.55
N ILE A 140 16.01 8.21 -13.29
CA ILE A 140 17.10 9.14 -12.98
C ILE A 140 16.64 10.57 -13.29
N THR A 141 16.15 10.80 -14.50
CA THR A 141 15.57 12.09 -14.93
C THR A 141 14.42 12.51 -14.03
N ALA A 142 13.58 11.56 -13.60
CA ALA A 142 12.50 11.84 -12.65
C ALA A 142 13.03 12.30 -11.28
N CYS A 143 14.07 11.64 -10.73
CA CYS A 143 14.71 12.10 -9.49
C CYS A 143 15.28 13.51 -9.64
N CYS A 144 15.91 13.81 -10.78
CA CYS A 144 16.43 15.14 -11.06
C CYS A 144 15.32 16.19 -11.11
N HIS A 145 14.25 15.89 -11.83
CA HIS A 145 13.11 16.79 -12.03
C HIS A 145 12.37 17.11 -10.72
N VAL A 146 12.19 16.14 -9.82
CA VAL A 146 11.44 16.37 -8.58
C VAL A 146 12.26 17.06 -7.47
N THR A 147 13.58 17.20 -7.66
CA THR A 147 14.51 17.76 -6.67
C THR A 147 15.28 18.99 -7.14
N ASP A 148 15.26 19.29 -8.44
CA ASP A 148 16.16 20.25 -9.12
C ASP A 148 17.66 19.96 -8.86
N LYS A 149 18.03 18.69 -8.72
CA LYS A 149 19.42 18.22 -8.50
C LYS A 149 19.82 17.20 -9.55
N ASN A 150 21.12 17.04 -9.78
CA ASN A 150 21.62 16.01 -10.70
C ASN A 150 21.95 14.72 -9.95
N PHE A 151 21.47 13.60 -10.47
CA PHE A 151 21.76 12.25 -10.00
C PHE A 151 22.31 11.40 -11.14
N GLU A 152 23.22 10.48 -10.81
CA GLU A 152 23.79 9.50 -11.75
C GLU A 152 23.04 8.15 -11.70
N ALA A 153 22.18 7.96 -10.69
CA ALA A 153 21.40 6.75 -10.49
C ALA A 153 20.08 7.05 -9.79
N ALA A 154 19.10 6.16 -9.95
CA ALA A 154 17.83 6.24 -9.27
C ALA A 154 18.01 5.91 -7.78
N VAL A 155 17.79 6.91 -6.92
CA VAL A 155 17.97 6.77 -5.46
C VAL A 155 16.64 6.90 -4.72
N ARG A 156 16.59 6.38 -3.49
CA ARG A 156 15.49 6.70 -2.59
C ARG A 156 15.68 8.12 -2.06
N LEU A 157 14.64 8.93 -2.17
CA LEU A 157 14.67 10.34 -1.78
C LEU A 157 14.05 10.53 -0.40
N SER A 158 14.45 11.60 0.27
CA SER A 158 13.75 12.13 1.43
C SER A 158 12.83 13.28 1.02
N SER A 159 11.70 13.44 1.71
CA SER A 159 10.75 14.54 1.53
C SER A 159 11.42 15.92 1.60
N ASN A 160 12.51 16.06 2.36
CA ASN A 160 13.27 17.31 2.49
C ASN A 160 14.18 17.62 1.28
N GLN A 161 14.43 16.65 0.41
CA GLN A 161 15.22 16.83 -0.82
C GLN A 161 14.36 17.28 -2.01
N LEU A 162 13.04 17.11 -1.92
CA LEU A 162 12.09 17.53 -2.94
C LEU A 162 12.00 19.05 -3.03
N THR A 163 11.72 19.57 -4.23
CA THR A 163 11.35 20.97 -4.41
C THR A 163 10.09 21.31 -3.59
N LEU A 164 9.89 22.59 -3.27
CA LEU A 164 8.72 23.04 -2.51
C LEU A 164 7.38 22.56 -3.13
N PRO A 165 7.14 22.77 -4.45
CA PRO A 165 6.04 22.14 -5.18
C PRO A 165 5.88 20.63 -4.93
N CYS A 166 6.97 19.89 -5.10
CA CYS A 166 6.97 18.43 -4.96
C CYS A 166 6.69 17.98 -3.54
N ARG A 167 7.07 18.73 -2.51
CA ARG A 167 6.72 18.44 -1.12
C ARG A 167 5.20 18.47 -0.91
N VAL A 168 4.52 19.47 -1.47
CA VAL A 168 3.06 19.60 -1.38
C VAL A 168 2.38 18.47 -2.15
N LEU A 169 2.84 18.18 -3.37
CA LEU A 169 2.33 17.06 -4.17
C LEU A 169 2.56 15.72 -3.47
N HIS A 170 3.73 15.49 -2.87
CA HIS A 170 4.02 14.25 -2.15
C HIS A 170 3.06 14.06 -0.98
N ASN A 171 2.73 15.13 -0.26
CA ASN A 171 1.74 15.09 0.81
C ASN A 171 0.33 14.76 0.30
N ILE A 172 -0.07 15.28 -0.86
CA ILE A 172 -1.34 14.91 -1.53
C ILE A 172 -1.32 13.44 -1.95
N ILE A 173 -0.24 12.98 -2.58
CA ILE A 173 -0.07 11.57 -2.97
C ILE A 173 -0.20 10.66 -1.75
N ALA A 174 0.53 10.94 -0.68
CA ALA A 174 0.62 10.09 0.50
C ALA A 174 -0.66 10.02 1.36
N HIS A 175 -1.58 10.99 1.22
CA HIS A 175 -2.81 11.05 2.01
C HIS A 175 -4.10 10.84 1.21
N ILE A 176 -4.07 11.03 -0.11
CA ILE A 176 -5.25 10.94 -0.97
C ILE A 176 -5.06 9.87 -2.04
N ILE A 177 -3.97 9.92 -2.80
CA ILE A 177 -3.78 9.03 -3.96
C ILE A 177 -3.38 7.61 -3.54
N ILE A 178 -2.42 7.51 -2.63
CA ILE A 178 -1.93 6.28 -2.00
C ILE A 178 -1.86 6.55 -0.49
N PRO A 179 -3.02 6.53 0.21
CA PRO A 179 -3.08 6.81 1.63
C PRO A 179 -2.21 5.83 2.43
N ARG A 180 -1.18 6.35 3.10
CA ARG A 180 -0.25 5.58 3.95
C ARG A 180 -0.32 6.06 5.39
N ASN A 181 -0.13 5.13 6.33
CA ASN A 181 0.00 5.44 7.75
C ASN A 181 1.48 5.40 8.17
N GLY A 182 1.88 6.27 9.09
CA GLY A 182 3.25 6.38 9.61
C GLY A 182 4.05 7.57 9.05
N HIS A 183 5.37 7.52 9.22
CA HIS A 183 6.28 8.59 8.78
C HIS A 183 6.33 8.69 7.25
N LEU A 184 6.13 9.89 6.72
CA LEU A 184 6.10 10.20 5.28
C LEU A 184 7.39 10.90 4.81
N ASP A 185 8.50 10.67 5.51
CA ASP A 185 9.78 11.30 5.20
C ASP A 185 10.52 10.59 4.06
N GLU A 186 10.26 9.29 3.85
CA GLU A 186 10.79 8.51 2.73
C GLU A 186 9.88 8.63 1.51
N VAL A 187 10.48 8.93 0.36
CA VAL A 187 9.81 9.05 -0.93
C VAL A 187 10.16 7.80 -1.74
N ASN A 188 9.18 6.92 -1.93
CA ASN A 188 9.38 5.67 -2.66
C ASN A 188 9.57 5.92 -4.16
N HIS A 189 10.15 4.95 -4.89
CA HIS A 189 10.30 5.06 -6.35
C HIS A 189 8.95 5.26 -7.07
N TYR A 190 7.87 4.69 -6.55
CA TYR A 190 6.53 4.92 -7.08
C TYR A 190 5.98 6.31 -6.74
N ASP A 191 6.35 6.90 -5.59
CA ASP A 191 6.02 8.29 -5.29
C ASP A 191 6.74 9.24 -6.26
N VAL A 192 8.02 8.98 -6.57
CA VAL A 192 8.79 9.74 -7.57
C VAL A 192 8.13 9.64 -8.95
N PHE A 193 7.69 8.45 -9.36
CA PHE A 193 6.95 8.26 -10.61
C PHE A 193 5.64 9.05 -10.64
N LEU A 194 4.86 9.04 -9.55
CA LEU A 194 3.63 9.82 -9.49
C LEU A 194 3.88 11.33 -9.51
N LEU A 195 4.90 11.80 -8.78
CA LEU A 195 5.33 13.20 -8.78
C LEU A 195 5.70 13.65 -10.20
N ASP A 196 6.62 12.94 -10.84
CA ASP A 196 7.07 13.25 -12.21
C ASP A 196 5.91 13.18 -13.22
N SER A 197 5.04 12.18 -13.10
CA SER A 197 3.87 12.03 -13.97
C SER A 197 2.89 13.19 -13.83
N ILE A 198 2.60 13.64 -12.61
CA ILE A 198 1.71 14.80 -12.37
C ILE A 198 2.35 16.07 -12.95
N LEU A 199 3.64 16.31 -12.70
CA LEU A 199 4.33 17.49 -13.21
C LEU A 199 4.40 17.54 -14.74
N ARG A 200 4.55 16.39 -15.39
CA ARG A 200 4.56 16.28 -16.86
C ARG A 200 3.16 16.21 -17.48
N GLY A 201 2.10 16.15 -16.68
CA GLY A 201 0.73 15.97 -17.17
C GLY A 201 0.46 14.59 -17.78
N ARG A 202 1.25 13.56 -17.42
CA ARG A 202 1.02 12.18 -17.86
C ARG A 202 -0.23 11.63 -17.17
N LYS A 203 -1.28 11.38 -17.95
CA LYS A 203 -2.52 10.77 -17.46
C LYS A 203 -2.24 9.40 -16.82
N LEU A 204 -2.90 9.14 -15.69
CA LEU A 204 -2.80 7.89 -14.94
C LEU A 204 -4.19 7.42 -14.50
N TYR A 205 -4.42 6.11 -14.57
CA TYR A 205 -5.68 5.51 -14.13
C TYR A 205 -5.76 5.42 -12.59
N PHE A 206 -6.27 6.48 -11.94
CA PHE A 206 -6.45 6.48 -10.48
C PHE A 206 -7.23 5.27 -9.97
N SER A 207 -8.31 4.87 -10.66
CA SER A 207 -9.10 3.71 -10.24
C SER A 207 -8.30 2.40 -10.26
N TYR A 208 -7.37 2.23 -11.20
CA TYR A 208 -6.43 1.10 -11.22
C TYR A 208 -5.46 1.18 -10.04
N ILE A 209 -4.85 2.36 -9.81
CA ILE A 209 -3.93 2.61 -8.68
C ILE A 209 -4.63 2.29 -7.35
N MET A 210 -5.86 2.78 -7.17
CA MET A 210 -6.68 2.55 -5.99
C MET A 210 -6.89 1.06 -5.73
N MET A 211 -7.33 0.31 -6.75
CA MET A 211 -7.58 -1.13 -6.63
C MET A 211 -6.33 -1.93 -6.30
N GLN A 212 -5.20 -1.63 -6.95
CA GLN A 212 -3.94 -2.30 -6.68
C GLN A 212 -3.41 -1.95 -5.28
N HIS A 213 -3.58 -0.70 -4.84
CA HIS A 213 -3.23 -0.31 -3.50
C HIS A 213 -4.06 -1.05 -2.44
N MET A 214 -5.38 -1.18 -2.63
CA MET A 214 -6.24 -1.97 -1.74
C MET A 214 -5.78 -3.43 -1.65
N SER A 215 -5.45 -4.05 -2.78
CA SER A 215 -4.89 -5.41 -2.81
C SER A 215 -3.57 -5.50 -2.04
N CYS A 216 -2.68 -4.52 -2.24
CA CYS A 216 -1.39 -4.46 -1.56
C CYS A 216 -1.52 -4.29 -0.03
N VAL A 217 -2.50 -3.52 0.45
CA VAL A 217 -2.77 -3.34 1.90
C VAL A 217 -3.06 -4.68 2.58
N LEU A 218 -3.74 -5.60 1.89
CA LEU A 218 -4.08 -6.93 2.39
C LEU A 218 -3.01 -7.99 2.11
N SER A 219 -2.04 -7.70 1.25
CA SER A 219 -1.00 -8.68 0.87
C SER A 219 0.05 -8.92 1.97
N GLY A 220 0.09 -8.08 3.01
CA GLY A 220 1.00 -8.22 4.15
C GLY A 220 0.40 -9.03 5.29
N THR A 221 1.24 -9.61 6.15
CA THR A 221 0.80 -10.40 7.32
C THR A 221 -0.03 -9.61 8.32
N ARG A 222 0.12 -8.27 8.36
CA ARG A 222 -0.73 -7.35 9.14
C ARG A 222 -1.01 -6.06 8.36
N PRO A 223 -2.26 -5.74 7.99
CA PRO A 223 -2.59 -4.42 7.43
C PRO A 223 -2.35 -3.34 8.48
N LYS A 224 -1.62 -2.28 8.12
CA LYS A 224 -1.30 -1.17 9.03
C LYS A 224 -2.43 -0.14 9.15
N ALA A 225 -3.16 0.08 8.06
CA ALA A 225 -4.34 0.93 8.02
C ALA A 225 -5.18 0.58 6.77
N LEU A 226 -6.49 0.80 6.84
CA LEU A 226 -7.43 0.62 5.73
C LEU A 226 -7.61 1.95 4.98
N SER A 227 -7.36 1.97 3.68
CA SER A 227 -7.32 3.20 2.88
C SER A 227 -8.69 3.60 2.32
N TYR A 228 -8.79 4.82 1.78
CA TYR A 228 -9.92 5.29 0.96
C TYR A 228 -11.28 5.44 1.66
N GLY A 229 -11.31 5.75 2.95
CA GLY A 229 -12.54 5.86 3.74
C GLY A 229 -13.65 6.68 3.08
N MET A 230 -13.35 7.91 2.63
CA MET A 230 -14.35 8.77 1.96
C MET A 230 -14.82 8.22 0.61
N ILE A 231 -13.93 7.62 -0.19
CA ILE A 231 -14.28 7.05 -1.49
C ILE A 231 -15.23 5.86 -1.32
N PHE A 232 -15.05 5.05 -0.28
CA PHE A 232 -15.96 3.94 0.01
C PHE A 232 -17.40 4.40 0.23
N THR A 233 -17.61 5.58 0.81
CA THR A 233 -18.95 6.13 0.97
C THR A 233 -19.64 6.36 -0.38
N LYS A 234 -18.92 6.89 -1.38
CA LYS A 234 -19.45 7.01 -2.76
C LYS A 234 -19.78 5.64 -3.37
N ILE A 235 -18.92 4.65 -3.13
CA ILE A 235 -19.14 3.28 -3.60
C ILE A 235 -20.40 2.69 -2.95
N PHE A 236 -20.56 2.81 -1.63
CA PHE A 236 -21.73 2.27 -0.93
C PHE A 236 -23.02 2.98 -1.30
N GLN A 237 -22.97 4.29 -1.58
CA GLN A 237 -24.10 5.06 -2.11
C GLN A 237 -24.53 4.55 -3.49
N HIS A 238 -23.58 4.29 -4.39
CA HIS A 238 -23.87 3.74 -5.72
C HIS A 238 -24.57 2.37 -5.65
N PHE A 239 -24.18 1.53 -4.69
CA PHE A 239 -24.84 0.25 -4.43
C PHE A 239 -26.05 0.35 -3.50
N GLU A 240 -26.55 1.55 -3.20
CA GLU A 240 -27.80 1.77 -2.43
C GLU A 240 -27.80 1.11 -1.05
N PHE A 241 -26.66 1.06 -0.36
CA PHE A 241 -26.63 0.57 1.02
C PHE A 241 -27.27 1.57 2.00
N SER A 242 -28.05 1.05 2.96
CA SER A 242 -28.63 1.88 4.02
C SER A 242 -27.59 2.27 5.07
N PHE A 243 -27.55 3.57 5.39
CA PHE A 243 -26.69 4.16 6.42
C PHE A 243 -27.41 4.50 7.74
N ARG A 244 -28.72 4.24 7.86
CA ARG A 244 -29.55 4.74 8.97
C ARG A 244 -29.02 4.34 10.36
N ASP A 245 -28.52 3.11 10.48
CA ASP A 245 -28.09 2.53 11.75
C ASP A 245 -26.56 2.47 11.89
N LEU A 246 -25.83 3.23 11.08
CA LEU A 246 -24.37 3.22 11.04
C LEU A 246 -23.78 4.48 11.66
N VAL A 247 -22.75 4.29 12.47
CA VAL A 247 -21.93 5.38 12.98
C VAL A 247 -21.12 5.98 11.83
N ALA A 248 -21.25 7.28 11.64
CA ALA A 248 -20.52 8.04 10.63
C ALA A 248 -19.42 8.87 11.29
N ILE A 249 -18.21 8.84 10.72
CA ILE A 249 -17.11 9.73 11.08
C ILE A 249 -17.07 10.86 10.05
N LEU A 250 -17.11 12.12 10.51
CA LEU A 250 -16.97 13.28 9.64
C LEU A 250 -15.48 13.65 9.49
N PRO A 251 -15.03 14.04 8.29
CA PRO A 251 -13.72 14.67 8.12
C PRO A 251 -13.60 15.91 9.00
N LYS A 252 -12.45 16.06 9.66
CA LYS A 252 -12.14 17.22 10.51
C LYS A 252 -11.54 18.33 9.65
N ALA A 253 -11.56 19.57 10.15
CA ALA A 253 -10.86 20.68 9.49
C ALA A 253 -9.34 20.43 9.34
N THR A 254 -8.76 19.58 10.20
CA THR A 254 -7.36 19.15 10.10
C THR A 254 -7.08 18.17 8.97
N ASP A 255 -8.12 17.56 8.40
CA ASP A 255 -8.04 16.63 7.28
C ASP A 255 -8.03 17.36 5.93
N THR A 256 -8.15 18.69 5.94
CA THR A 256 -7.99 19.53 4.75
C THR A 256 -6.54 19.99 4.60
N ILE A 257 -5.94 19.59 3.47
CA ILE A 257 -4.69 20.14 2.97
C ILE A 257 -4.99 21.57 2.49
N ASN A 258 -4.43 22.54 3.20
CA ASN A 258 -4.60 23.97 2.98
C ASN A 258 -3.32 24.73 3.38
N VAL A 259 -3.37 26.06 3.41
CA VAL A 259 -2.24 26.91 3.84
C VAL A 259 -1.74 26.58 5.26
N LEU A 260 -2.59 26.12 6.19
CA LEU A 260 -2.13 25.68 7.52
C LEU A 260 -1.26 24.42 7.44
N THR A 261 -1.55 23.53 6.49
CA THR A 261 -0.69 22.36 6.21
C THR A 261 0.68 22.81 5.72
N LEU A 262 0.75 23.83 4.85
CA LEU A 262 2.04 24.41 4.43
C LEU A 262 2.85 24.97 5.60
N LYS A 263 2.21 25.71 6.50
CA LYS A 263 2.85 26.23 7.72
C LYS A 263 3.42 25.10 8.58
N ARG A 264 2.67 23.99 8.75
CA ARG A 264 3.16 22.78 9.46
C ARG A 264 4.35 22.13 8.76
N MET A 265 4.41 22.20 7.42
CA MET A 265 5.55 21.76 6.61
C MET A 265 6.71 22.77 6.59
N LYS A 266 6.60 23.87 7.35
CA LYS A 266 7.55 24.99 7.40
C LYS A 266 7.73 25.71 6.07
N ILE A 267 6.65 25.77 5.28
CA ILE A 267 6.59 26.48 4.01
C ILE A 267 5.80 27.78 4.25
N PHE A 268 6.44 28.91 4.02
CA PHE A 268 5.89 30.24 4.27
C PHE A 268 6.01 31.12 3.05
N LYS A 269 5.16 32.14 2.95
CA LYS A 269 5.21 33.13 1.87
C LYS A 269 6.03 34.34 2.36
N GLU A 270 7.17 34.59 1.73
CA GLU A 270 8.04 35.76 1.97
C GLU A 270 8.17 36.55 0.67
N ASN A 271 7.91 37.86 0.71
CA ASN A 271 8.00 38.75 -0.46
C ASN A 271 7.22 38.25 -1.69
N GLY A 272 6.08 37.59 -1.48
CA GLY A 272 5.27 37.01 -2.56
C GLY A 272 5.70 35.61 -3.03
N GLN A 273 6.87 35.11 -2.60
CA GLN A 273 7.40 33.79 -2.95
C GLN A 273 7.30 32.81 -1.80
N TRP A 274 7.08 31.53 -2.10
CA TRP A 274 7.05 30.47 -1.08
C TRP A 274 8.46 29.96 -0.80
N VAL A 275 8.84 29.89 0.47
CA VAL A 275 10.16 29.44 0.94
C VAL A 275 10.03 28.42 2.06
N ALA A 276 10.95 27.46 2.12
CA ALA A 276 11.07 26.54 3.26
C ALA A 276 12.01 27.15 4.31
N LYS A 277 11.54 27.29 5.56
CA LYS A 277 12.41 27.67 6.67
C LYS A 277 13.05 26.42 7.28
N SER A 278 14.37 26.32 7.23
CA SER A 278 15.13 25.39 8.05
C SER A 278 15.18 25.90 9.50
N LYS A 279 15.40 24.99 10.46
CA LYS A 279 15.38 25.29 11.89
C LYS A 279 16.54 26.25 12.22
N GLY A 280 16.24 27.50 12.53
CA GLY A 280 17.24 28.53 12.88
C GLY A 280 16.86 29.92 12.39
N PHE A 281 15.79 30.49 12.94
CA PHE A 281 15.61 31.94 12.95
C PHE A 281 14.95 32.29 14.28
N ASP A 282 15.77 32.72 15.22
CA ASP A 282 15.31 33.50 16.36
C ASP A 282 14.93 34.87 15.79
N ASP A 283 13.64 35.19 15.79
CA ASP A 283 13.20 36.57 15.88
C ASP A 283 11.90 36.61 16.67
N GLU A 284 11.97 37.31 17.79
CA GLU A 284 10.84 37.72 18.62
C GLU A 284 9.79 38.44 17.76
N SER A 285 8.71 37.75 17.45
CA SER A 285 7.39 38.40 17.29
C SER A 285 6.32 37.38 17.61
N GLY A 286 5.79 37.49 18.83
CA GLY A 286 4.77 36.60 19.33
C GLY A 286 3.47 36.68 18.52
N LEU A 287 2.88 35.52 18.24
CA LEU A 287 1.52 35.26 18.71
C LEU A 287 1.19 33.75 18.62
N SER A 288 0.94 33.21 19.80
CA SER A 288 -0.01 32.13 20.09
C SER A 288 0.29 30.73 19.56
N THR A 289 1.01 30.00 20.42
CA THR A 289 0.72 28.62 20.83
C THR A 289 -0.72 28.20 20.52
N LEU A 290 -0.91 27.33 19.52
CA LEU A 290 -2.11 26.49 19.47
C LEU A 290 -1.77 25.17 20.17
N PRO A 291 -2.58 24.71 21.14
CA PRO A 291 -2.26 23.56 21.95
C PRO A 291 -2.14 22.31 21.09
N PHE A 292 -1.11 21.52 21.40
CA PHE A 292 -1.07 20.10 21.12
C PHE A 292 -2.08 19.43 22.07
N GLU A 293 -3.33 19.25 21.62
CA GLU A 293 -4.24 18.30 22.26
C GLU A 293 -3.80 16.89 21.82
N GLY A 294 -2.89 16.34 22.64
CA GLY A 294 -2.72 14.91 22.76
C GLY A 294 -3.91 14.33 23.51
N GLU A 295 -4.46 13.27 22.93
CA GLU A 295 -5.11 12.11 23.55
C GLU A 295 -5.58 12.28 25.01
N ASP A 296 -6.91 12.27 25.17
CA ASP A 296 -7.60 12.09 26.44
C ASP A 296 -7.05 10.87 27.19
N MET A 297 -6.41 11.10 28.33
CA MET A 297 -6.32 10.14 29.43
C MET A 297 -6.79 10.84 30.69
N ASP A 298 -7.94 10.38 31.20
CA ASP A 298 -8.45 10.65 32.53
C ASP A 298 -7.43 10.19 33.59
N GLU A 299 -7.02 11.05 34.52
CA GLU A 299 -6.81 10.69 35.93
C GLU A 299 -6.52 11.93 36.81
N ASP A 300 -7.46 12.16 37.72
CA ASP A 300 -7.44 12.83 39.04
C ASP A 300 -6.26 13.77 39.40
N ALA A 301 -6.53 15.07 39.50
CA ALA A 301 -5.56 16.09 39.93
C ALA A 301 -5.97 16.73 41.28
N SER A 302 -5.15 16.51 42.32
CA SER A 302 -4.98 17.44 43.44
C SER A 302 -3.72 18.31 43.20
N PRO A 303 -3.70 19.60 43.59
CA PRO A 303 -2.67 20.54 43.16
C PRO A 303 -1.36 20.47 43.99
N PRO A 304 -0.18 20.79 43.41
CA PRO A 304 1.11 20.76 44.11
C PRO A 304 1.53 22.11 44.71
N SER A 305 2.41 22.04 45.72
CA SER A 305 3.03 23.18 46.45
C SER A 305 4.34 23.67 45.79
N PRO A 306 4.86 24.89 46.10
CA PRO A 306 5.93 25.56 45.35
C PRO A 306 7.38 25.13 45.74
N PRO A 307 8.42 25.50 44.94
CA PRO A 307 9.72 24.83 44.93
C PRO A 307 10.76 25.45 45.88
N ARG A 308 11.76 24.65 46.29
CA ARG A 308 12.99 25.09 46.98
C ARG A 308 14.25 24.93 46.11
N PRO A 309 15.31 25.74 46.34
CA PRO A 309 16.36 26.00 45.35
C PRO A 309 17.54 25.02 45.39
N ARG A 310 18.24 25.00 44.24
CA ARG A 310 19.38 24.17 43.83
C ARG A 310 20.61 24.30 44.73
N SER A 311 21.36 23.20 44.88
CA SER A 311 22.78 23.20 45.23
C SER A 311 23.62 22.63 44.07
N HIS A 312 24.63 23.39 43.67
CA HIS A 312 25.65 23.06 42.67
C HIS A 312 26.63 21.98 43.17
N ARG A 313 27.08 21.06 42.29
CA ARG A 313 28.51 20.77 41.95
C ARG A 313 28.63 19.55 40.99
N PRO A 314 29.82 19.24 40.40
CA PRO A 314 30.38 19.81 39.17
C PRO A 314 30.47 18.77 38.00
N LEU A 315 30.82 19.29 36.82
CA LEU A 315 31.19 18.53 35.62
C LEU A 315 32.51 17.76 35.81
N SER A 316 32.53 16.50 35.38
CA SER A 316 33.74 15.78 34.95
C SER A 316 33.42 14.88 33.76
N SER A 317 34.34 14.90 32.80
CA SER A 317 34.29 14.37 31.44
C SER A 317 34.50 12.86 31.33
N THR A 318 33.74 12.26 30.41
CA THR A 318 34.12 11.25 29.40
C THR A 318 34.90 10.01 29.87
N PHE A 319 34.22 8.87 29.92
CA PHE A 319 34.51 7.63 29.17
C PHE A 319 33.46 6.59 29.59
N GLY A 320 32.30 6.61 28.93
CA GLY A 320 31.28 5.57 29.06
C GLY A 320 30.61 5.42 27.71
N VAL A 321 30.83 4.29 27.03
CA VAL A 321 29.94 3.90 25.94
C VAL A 321 28.59 3.69 26.60
N ASN A 322 27.63 4.57 26.30
CA ASN A 322 26.31 4.56 26.93
C ASN A 322 25.69 3.16 26.75
N GLU A 323 25.38 2.49 27.86
CA GLU A 323 24.78 1.15 27.91
C GLU A 323 23.50 1.07 27.05
N ASP A 324 22.77 2.18 26.95
CA ASP A 324 21.61 2.35 26.07
C ASP A 324 21.94 2.23 24.58
N GLN A 325 23.10 2.73 24.13
CA GLN A 325 23.54 2.57 22.74
C GLN A 325 23.92 1.12 22.44
N PHE A 326 24.51 0.41 23.41
CA PHE A 326 24.83 -1.01 23.26
C PHE A 326 23.57 -1.88 23.20
N ASN A 327 22.58 -1.62 24.07
CA ASN A 327 21.29 -2.31 24.06
C ASN A 327 20.50 -2.05 22.77
N LEU A 328 20.51 -0.80 22.26
CA LEU A 328 19.91 -0.46 20.97
C LEU A 328 20.60 -1.17 19.80
N LEU A 329 21.94 -1.25 19.82
CA LEU A 329 22.70 -1.99 18.79
C LEU A 329 22.42 -3.49 18.84
N SER A 330 22.33 -4.07 20.04
CA SER A 330 21.97 -5.48 20.22
C SER A 330 20.58 -5.78 19.64
N GLY A 331 19.58 -4.95 19.94
CA GLY A 331 18.23 -5.12 19.38
C GLY A 331 18.17 -4.98 17.86
N ARG A 332 19.02 -4.12 17.28
CA ARG A 332 19.18 -4.02 15.82
C ARG A 332 19.83 -5.27 15.22
N ILE A 333 20.82 -5.85 15.90
CA ILE A 333 21.46 -7.11 15.48
C ILE A 333 20.47 -8.27 15.52
N ASP A 334 19.64 -8.37 16.57
CA ASP A 334 18.60 -9.42 16.66
C ASP A 334 17.54 -9.28 15.57
N SER A 335 17.12 -8.03 15.29
CA SER A 335 16.19 -7.73 14.19
C SER A 335 16.79 -8.08 12.82
N LEU A 336 18.07 -7.80 12.63
CA LEU A 336 18.79 -8.15 11.40
C LEU A 336 18.91 -9.68 11.26
N LYS A 337 19.23 -10.39 12.35
CA LYS A 337 19.30 -11.85 12.37
C LYS A 337 17.97 -12.48 11.99
N SER A 338 16.86 -12.02 12.57
CA SER A 338 15.52 -12.50 12.20
C SER A 338 15.18 -12.22 10.72
N THR A 339 15.64 -11.08 10.18
CA THR A 339 15.46 -10.77 8.75
C THR A 339 16.26 -11.72 7.87
N VAL A 340 17.50 -12.03 8.25
CA VAL A 340 18.36 -12.98 7.53
C VAL A 340 17.77 -14.39 7.57
N ASP A 341 17.25 -14.84 8.72
CA ASP A 341 16.59 -16.14 8.85
C ASP A 341 15.34 -16.23 7.94
N GLY A 342 14.54 -15.16 7.89
CA GLY A 342 13.40 -15.05 6.98
C GLY A 342 13.80 -15.08 5.50
N MET A 343 14.90 -14.40 5.14
CA MET A 343 15.45 -14.46 3.78
C MET A 343 15.93 -15.86 3.43
N GLN A 344 16.57 -16.57 4.36
CA GLN A 344 17.04 -17.93 4.13
C GLN A 344 15.89 -18.90 3.85
N LEU A 345 14.77 -18.79 4.59
CA LEU A 345 13.56 -19.57 4.32
C LEU A 345 12.98 -19.27 2.94
N ALA A 346 12.87 -17.98 2.57
CA ALA A 346 12.37 -17.60 1.25
C ALA A 346 13.27 -18.10 0.10
N VAL A 347 14.59 -18.10 0.29
CA VAL A 347 15.54 -18.68 -0.66
C VAL A 347 15.34 -20.19 -0.79
N ASN A 348 15.11 -20.90 0.30
CA ASN A 348 14.84 -22.34 0.26
C ASN A 348 13.52 -22.65 -0.48
N ASP A 349 12.46 -21.86 -0.27
CA ASP A 349 11.19 -22.02 -0.97
C ASP A 349 11.32 -21.74 -2.48
N LEU A 350 12.08 -20.71 -2.85
CA LEU A 350 12.41 -20.43 -4.25
C LEU A 350 13.22 -21.57 -4.88
N HIS A 351 14.18 -22.13 -4.15
CA HIS A 351 14.95 -23.27 -4.61
C HIS A 351 14.06 -24.48 -4.88
N ASN A 352 13.17 -24.83 -3.95
CA ASN A 352 12.20 -25.93 -4.12
C ASN A 352 11.27 -25.70 -5.32
N THR A 353 10.83 -24.45 -5.52
CA THR A 353 10.01 -24.06 -6.67
C THR A 353 10.78 -24.25 -7.98
N ALA A 354 12.04 -23.82 -8.02
CA ALA A 354 12.90 -23.99 -9.18
C ALA A 354 13.14 -25.48 -9.51
N THR A 355 13.36 -26.33 -8.51
CA THR A 355 13.47 -27.79 -8.71
C THR A 355 12.20 -28.38 -9.31
N THR A 356 11.03 -27.94 -8.84
CA THR A 356 9.74 -28.39 -9.37
C THR A 356 9.55 -27.95 -10.82
N ILE A 357 9.86 -26.70 -11.14
CA ILE A 357 9.81 -26.18 -12.51
C ILE A 357 10.77 -26.99 -13.40
N GLN A 358 11.99 -27.27 -12.95
CA GLN A 358 12.95 -28.05 -13.73
C GLN A 358 12.39 -29.45 -14.06
N ALA A 359 11.77 -30.14 -13.10
CA ALA A 359 11.12 -31.43 -13.34
C ALA A 359 9.99 -31.34 -14.38
N THR A 360 9.22 -30.25 -14.39
CA THR A 360 8.19 -30.03 -15.42
C THR A 360 8.78 -29.80 -16.81
N VAL A 361 9.90 -29.06 -16.89
CA VAL A 361 10.62 -28.81 -18.15
C VAL A 361 11.15 -30.14 -18.72
N ASP A 362 11.76 -30.97 -17.87
CA ASP A 362 12.28 -32.28 -18.28
C ASP A 362 11.16 -33.19 -18.83
N GLY A 363 9.98 -33.17 -18.20
CA GLY A 363 8.80 -33.91 -18.67
C GLY A 363 8.25 -33.41 -20.01
N ILE A 364 8.23 -32.09 -20.21
CA ILE A 364 7.85 -31.49 -21.51
C ILE A 364 8.85 -31.90 -22.58
N GLN A 365 10.15 -31.84 -22.30
CA GLN A 365 11.20 -32.21 -23.26
C GLN A 365 11.10 -33.68 -23.67
N ALA A 366 10.80 -34.59 -22.73
CA ALA A 366 10.55 -35.99 -23.05
C ALA A 366 9.33 -36.16 -23.98
N THR A 367 8.24 -35.42 -23.73
CA THR A 367 7.02 -35.46 -24.56
C THR A 367 7.30 -34.96 -25.97
N VAL A 368 8.05 -33.87 -26.10
CA VAL A 368 8.48 -33.32 -27.40
C VAL A 368 9.34 -34.32 -28.16
N GLY A 369 10.29 -35.01 -27.50
CA GLY A 369 11.10 -36.05 -28.13
C GLY A 369 10.27 -37.24 -28.65
N GLY A 370 9.24 -37.65 -27.91
CA GLY A 370 8.31 -38.68 -28.35
C GLY A 370 7.49 -38.26 -29.58
N LEU A 371 6.99 -37.02 -29.60
CA LEU A 371 6.27 -36.47 -30.74
C LEU A 371 7.16 -36.38 -31.99
N GLN A 372 8.41 -35.93 -31.84
CA GLN A 372 9.37 -35.87 -32.95
C GLN A 372 9.58 -37.25 -33.58
N SER A 373 9.76 -38.28 -32.76
CA SER A 373 9.92 -39.67 -33.24
C SER A 373 8.69 -40.16 -34.01
N SER A 374 7.49 -39.77 -33.57
CA SER A 374 6.23 -40.10 -34.26
C SER A 374 6.15 -39.41 -35.63
N VAL A 375 6.50 -38.12 -35.70
CA VAL A 375 6.54 -37.33 -36.94
C VAL A 375 7.54 -37.94 -37.92
N ASP A 376 8.73 -38.33 -37.47
CA ASP A 376 9.75 -38.95 -38.32
C ASP A 376 9.26 -40.31 -38.89
N GLY A 377 8.55 -41.09 -38.07
CA GLY A 377 7.91 -42.34 -38.50
C GLY A 377 6.81 -42.14 -39.54
N ILE A 378 5.96 -41.12 -39.37
CA ILE A 378 4.94 -40.75 -40.37
C ILE A 378 5.60 -40.30 -41.67
N THR A 379 6.64 -39.46 -41.57
CA THR A 379 7.40 -38.96 -42.73
C THR A 379 8.02 -40.11 -43.52
N SER A 380 8.59 -41.11 -42.83
CA SER A 380 9.16 -42.31 -43.46
C SER A 380 8.10 -43.14 -44.19
N LYS A 381 6.92 -43.35 -43.57
CA LYS A 381 5.80 -44.06 -44.22
C LYS A 381 5.28 -43.32 -45.44
N LEU A 382 5.22 -41.98 -45.39
CA LEU A 382 4.79 -41.15 -46.50
C LEU A 382 5.78 -41.25 -47.68
N HIS A 383 7.09 -41.26 -47.41
CA HIS A 383 8.11 -41.52 -48.44
C HIS A 383 7.98 -42.91 -49.07
N ALA A 384 7.73 -43.95 -48.28
CA ALA A 384 7.54 -45.30 -48.79
C ALA A 384 6.31 -45.40 -49.73
N LEU A 385 5.19 -44.77 -49.34
CA LEU A 385 3.99 -44.69 -50.19
C LEU A 385 4.25 -43.93 -51.49
N HIS A 386 4.96 -42.80 -51.42
CA HIS A 386 5.31 -42.03 -52.61
C HIS A 386 6.20 -42.82 -53.58
N SER A 387 7.14 -43.61 -53.03
CA SER A 387 7.97 -44.52 -53.85
C SER A 387 7.15 -45.63 -54.50
N TYR A 388 6.20 -46.24 -53.78
CA TYR A 388 5.35 -47.31 -54.31
C TYR A 388 4.45 -46.84 -55.45
N LEU A 389 3.92 -45.62 -55.36
CA LEU A 389 3.14 -45.00 -56.41
C LEU A 389 4.00 -44.55 -57.62
N GLY A 390 5.28 -44.25 -57.40
CA GLY A 390 6.23 -43.87 -58.46
C GLY A 390 6.78 -45.04 -59.26
N THR A 391 6.83 -46.26 -58.69
CA THR A 391 7.20 -47.48 -59.40
C THR A 391 5.94 -48.14 -59.97
N GLY A 392 5.63 -47.88 -61.25
CA GLY A 392 4.48 -48.50 -61.94
C GLY A 392 4.43 -50.02 -61.79
N PHE A 393 3.21 -50.57 -61.84
CA PHE A 393 2.90 -52.00 -61.68
C PHE A 393 3.94 -52.92 -62.33
N PRO A 394 4.42 -53.98 -61.64
CA PRO A 394 5.35 -54.92 -62.24
C PRO A 394 4.70 -55.60 -63.45
N PRO A 395 5.44 -55.79 -64.56
CA PRO A 395 4.90 -56.44 -65.75
C PRO A 395 4.51 -57.90 -65.42
N PRO A 396 3.44 -58.42 -66.03
CA PRO A 396 2.94 -59.75 -65.74
C PRO A 396 4.00 -60.82 -66.09
N PRO A 397 4.06 -61.93 -65.33
CA PRO A 397 5.04 -62.98 -65.57
C PRO A 397 4.84 -63.61 -66.95
N PRO A 398 5.94 -64.00 -67.63
CA PRO A 398 5.87 -64.59 -68.97
C PRO A 398 5.15 -65.95 -68.92
N PRO A 399 4.41 -66.31 -69.98
CA PRO A 399 3.66 -67.56 -70.03
C PRO A 399 4.61 -68.77 -70.04
N GLU A 400 4.35 -69.74 -69.16
CA GLU A 400 5.00 -71.06 -69.20
C GLU A 400 4.59 -71.80 -70.49
N ILE A 401 5.59 -72.29 -71.23
CA ILE A 401 5.45 -73.02 -72.51
C ILE A 401 5.21 -74.50 -72.24
#